data_AF-A0A971U1W4-F1
#
_entry.id   AF-A0A971U1W4-F1
#
_cell.length_a   1.000
_cell.length_b   1.000
_cell.length_c   1.000
_cell.angle_alpha   90.00
_cell.angle_beta   90.00
_cell.angle_gamma   90.00
#
_symmetry.space_group_name_H-M   'P 1'
#
loop_
_entity.id
_entity.type
_entity.pdbx_description
1 polymer ?
#
loop_
_entity_poly.entity_id
_entity_poly.type
_entity_poly.pdbx_seq_one_letter_code
_entity_poly.pdbx_strand_id
1 'polypeptide(L)'
;MSAIQEVQSPPAVRHWLWRPYLTVFTSSLCIMVLELAAERVIAPYVGSSLYTWTTVIGVVLTGISVGNYIGGRLADRRPSVRLLGLIFALAGLAALLVLPIDALLAPGDSGLSLLWRVVGVMAAMFLLPSLVLGCVSPLVARLAVKDLARAGRTVGSIYAVATLGSITGTVSTGFWLIPTLRVDWIIVAVGGLLLLWGLALRIAGRTIDAGVLR
;
A
#
# COMPACT_ATOMS: atom_id res chain seq x y z
N MET A 1 6.99 43.54 32.45
CA MET A 1 7.96 42.44 32.71
C MET A 1 7.15 41.17 32.96
N SER A 2 6.65 40.51 31.91
CA SER A 2 7.32 39.46 31.11
C SER A 2 7.57 38.17 31.90
N ALA A 3 6.50 37.44 32.22
CA ALA A 3 6.57 36.01 32.44
C ALA A 3 6.01 35.33 31.18
N ILE A 4 6.92 34.99 30.28
CA ILE A 4 6.66 34.16 29.11
C ILE A 4 6.17 32.82 29.65
N GLN A 5 4.88 32.54 29.51
CA GLN A 5 4.35 31.20 29.75
C GLN A 5 5.07 30.25 28.81
N GLU A 6 5.81 29.30 29.39
CA GLU A 6 6.39 28.17 28.70
C GLU A 6 5.33 27.54 27.80
N VAL A 7 5.58 27.59 26.49
CA VAL A 7 4.91 26.72 25.53
C VAL A 7 5.30 25.31 25.93
N GLN A 8 4.46 24.68 26.75
CA GLN A 8 4.57 23.26 27.09
C GLN A 8 4.60 22.48 25.79
N SER A 9 5.80 22.05 25.43
CA SER A 9 6.02 21.16 24.30
C SER A 9 5.23 19.89 24.58
N PRO A 10 4.26 19.52 23.74
CA PRO A 10 3.49 18.32 23.99
C PRO A 10 4.38 17.05 24.03
N PRO A 11 3.97 16.01 24.78
CA PRO A 11 4.85 14.91 25.16
C PRO A 11 5.43 14.15 23.96
N ALA A 12 6.73 13.88 24.04
CA ALA A 12 7.59 13.28 23.00
C ALA A 12 7.12 11.90 22.46
N VAL A 13 6.21 11.21 23.15
CA VAL A 13 5.63 9.92 22.74
C VAL A 13 4.74 10.07 21.48
N ARG A 14 4.23 11.29 21.23
CA ARG A 14 3.27 11.61 20.16
C ARG A 14 3.89 11.72 18.75
N HIS A 15 5.22 11.71 18.65
CA HIS A 15 5.99 11.85 17.41
C HIS A 15 6.42 10.49 16.80
N TRP A 16 6.26 9.38 17.52
CA TRP A 16 6.81 8.07 17.15
C TRP A 16 5.95 7.29 16.14
N LEU A 17 4.62 7.44 16.20
CA LEU A 17 3.67 6.73 15.32
C LEU A 17 3.53 7.37 13.93
N TRP A 18 3.89 8.66 13.80
CA TRP A 18 3.95 9.34 12.50
C TRP A 18 5.37 9.32 11.97
N ARG A 19 5.91 8.12 11.76
CA ARG A 19 7.14 7.93 10.99
C ARG A 19 6.74 7.74 9.52
N PRO A 20 6.67 8.81 8.70
CA PRO A 20 6.31 8.72 7.28
C PRO A 20 7.10 7.61 6.56
N TYR A 21 8.35 7.44 6.97
CA TYR A 21 9.24 6.37 6.54
C TYR A 21 8.70 4.96 6.80
N LEU A 22 8.21 4.66 8.01
CA LEU A 22 7.62 3.34 8.30
C LEU A 22 6.35 3.11 7.49
N THR A 23 5.50 4.12 7.33
CA THR A 23 4.27 3.96 6.56
C THR A 23 4.56 3.64 5.09
N VAL A 24 5.51 4.36 4.49
CA VAL A 24 5.91 4.13 3.10
C VAL A 24 6.64 2.80 2.94
N PHE A 25 7.51 2.44 3.89
CA PHE A 25 8.15 1.14 3.94
C PHE A 25 7.12 0.01 3.93
N THR A 26 6.14 0.07 4.84
CA THR A 26 5.08 -0.95 4.97
C THR A 26 4.23 -1.03 3.70
N SER A 27 3.80 0.10 3.12
CA SER A 27 3.04 0.05 1.86
C SER A 27 3.83 -0.55 0.71
N SER A 28 5.10 -0.16 0.55
CA SER A 28 5.94 -0.64 -0.55
C SER A 28 6.35 -2.11 -0.40
N LEU A 29 6.55 -2.56 0.84
CA LEU A 29 6.71 -3.97 1.17
C LEU A 29 5.45 -4.75 0.76
N CYS A 30 4.26 -4.31 1.19
CA CYS A 30 3.01 -5.00 0.88
C CYS A 30 2.70 -5.03 -0.62
N ILE A 31 2.97 -3.94 -1.35
CA ILE A 31 2.82 -3.91 -2.82
C ILE A 31 3.63 -5.04 -3.46
N MET A 32 4.91 -5.15 -3.12
CA MET A 32 5.79 -6.16 -3.70
C MET A 32 5.40 -7.59 -3.27
N VAL A 33 5.02 -7.79 -2.01
CA VAL A 33 4.52 -9.10 -1.55
C VAL A 33 3.29 -9.52 -2.36
N LEU A 34 2.33 -8.60 -2.58
CA LEU A 34 1.12 -8.89 -3.35
C LEU A 34 1.44 -9.15 -4.82
N GLU A 35 2.38 -8.41 -5.43
CA GLU A 35 2.79 -8.61 -6.82
C GLU A 35 3.38 -10.01 -7.04
N LEU A 36 4.30 -10.44 -6.18
CA LEU A 36 4.88 -11.78 -6.27
C LEU A 36 3.87 -12.88 -5.90
N ALA A 37 2.98 -12.64 -4.94
CA ALA A 37 1.89 -13.55 -4.63
C ALA A 37 0.93 -13.72 -5.82
N ALA A 38 0.65 -12.64 -6.56
CA ALA A 38 -0.26 -12.66 -7.69
C ALA A 38 0.17 -13.63 -8.80
N GLU A 39 1.47 -13.70 -9.09
CA GLU A 39 2.03 -14.69 -10.01
C GLU A 39 1.65 -16.12 -9.60
N ARG A 40 1.71 -16.41 -8.30
CA ARG A 40 1.42 -17.73 -7.76
C ARG A 40 -0.06 -18.05 -7.66
N VAL A 41 -0.90 -17.03 -7.47
CA VAL A 41 -2.35 -17.20 -7.55
C VAL A 41 -2.77 -17.54 -8.98
N ILE A 42 -2.17 -16.89 -9.99
CA ILE A 42 -2.62 -17.05 -11.37
C ILE A 42 -2.00 -18.28 -12.09
N ALA A 43 -0.79 -18.71 -11.67
CA ALA A 43 -0.05 -19.79 -12.31
C ALA A 43 -0.83 -21.12 -12.47
N PRO A 44 -1.66 -21.58 -11.51
CA PRO A 44 -2.46 -22.80 -11.68
C PRO A 44 -3.49 -22.74 -12.82
N TYR A 45 -3.99 -21.55 -13.17
CA TYR A 45 -5.07 -21.41 -14.16
C TYR A 45 -4.59 -21.33 -15.60
N VAL A 46 -3.41 -20.76 -15.81
CA VAL A 46 -2.92 -20.37 -17.15
C VAL A 46 -1.44 -20.70 -17.38
N GLY A 47 -0.78 -21.29 -16.38
CA GLY A 47 0.63 -21.61 -16.40
C GLY A 47 1.53 -20.40 -16.14
N SER A 48 2.82 -20.69 -15.91
CA SER A 48 3.86 -19.66 -15.80
C SER A 48 4.48 -19.45 -17.19
N SER A 49 4.18 -18.30 -17.79
CA SER A 49 4.66 -17.90 -19.11
C SER A 49 5.08 -16.43 -19.12
N LEU A 50 5.80 -16.00 -20.16
CA LEU A 50 6.12 -14.58 -20.36
C LEU A 50 4.86 -13.71 -20.39
N TYR A 51 3.74 -14.21 -20.93
CA TYR A 51 2.48 -13.49 -20.96
C TYR A 51 1.90 -13.30 -19.55
N THR A 52 1.98 -14.32 -18.70
CA THR A 52 1.53 -14.27 -17.31
C THR A 52 2.33 -13.25 -16.50
N TRP A 53 3.67 -13.33 -16.58
CA TRP A 53 4.58 -12.40 -15.91
C TRP A 53 4.38 -10.96 -16.36
N THR A 54 4.29 -10.74 -17.68
CA THR A 54 4.06 -9.40 -18.25
C THR A 54 2.72 -8.83 -17.80
N THR A 55 1.68 -9.65 -17.71
CA THR A 55 0.35 -9.22 -17.25
C THR A 55 0.34 -8.85 -15.77
N VAL A 56 1.01 -9.65 -14.92
CA VAL A 56 1.13 -9.36 -13.48
C VAL A 56 1.74 -7.98 -13.27
N ILE A 57 2.91 -7.75 -13.86
CA ILE A 57 3.63 -6.47 -13.77
C ILE A 57 2.78 -5.34 -14.36
N GLY A 58 2.20 -5.55 -15.55
CA GLY A 58 1.40 -4.55 -16.24
C GLY A 58 0.19 -4.08 -15.42
N VAL A 59 -0.56 -5.01 -14.82
CA VAL A 59 -1.73 -4.69 -13.98
C VAL A 59 -1.32 -3.96 -12.70
N VAL A 60 -0.30 -4.46 -12.01
CA VAL A 60 0.17 -3.86 -10.74
C VAL A 60 0.73 -2.46 -10.98
N LEU A 61 1.56 -2.27 -12.00
CA LEU A 61 2.08 -0.95 -12.37
C LEU A 61 0.97 0.00 -12.83
N THR A 62 -0.04 -0.49 -13.55
CA THR A 62 -1.22 0.32 -13.91
C THR A 62 -1.95 0.79 -12.66
N GLY A 63 -2.20 -0.11 -11.72
CA GLY A 63 -2.80 0.23 -10.42
C GLY A 63 -1.98 1.28 -9.69
N ILE A 64 -0.68 1.05 -9.49
CA ILE A 64 0.22 1.99 -8.82
C ILE A 64 0.24 3.36 -9.53
N SER A 65 0.28 3.40 -10.86
CA SER A 65 0.30 4.63 -11.64
C SER A 65 -0.98 5.44 -11.45
N VAL A 66 -2.15 4.80 -11.59
CA VAL A 66 -3.45 5.42 -11.35
C VAL A 66 -3.59 5.85 -9.89
N GLY A 67 -3.13 5.02 -8.96
CA GLY A 67 -3.10 5.28 -7.53
C GLY A 67 -2.24 6.49 -7.17
N ASN A 68 -1.05 6.61 -7.74
CA ASN A 68 -0.18 7.77 -7.55
C ASN A 68 -0.84 9.07 -8.03
N TYR A 69 -1.52 9.02 -9.17
CA TYR A 69 -2.24 10.17 -9.71
C TYR A 69 -3.44 10.59 -8.85
N ILE A 70 -4.29 9.64 -8.46
CA ILE A 70 -5.44 9.88 -7.58
C ILE A 70 -4.96 10.33 -6.20
N GLY A 71 -3.94 9.66 -5.66
CA GLY A 71 -3.30 9.99 -4.39
C GLY A 71 -2.72 11.40 -4.39
N GLY A 72 -2.04 11.82 -5.45
CA GLY A 72 -1.55 13.20 -5.59
C GLY A 72 -2.67 14.23 -5.51
N ARG A 73 -3.76 14.03 -6.27
CA ARG A 73 -4.94 14.91 -6.22
C ARG A 73 -5.58 14.94 -4.84
N LEU A 74 -5.65 13.79 -4.18
CA LEU A 74 -6.22 13.65 -2.84
C LEU A 74 -5.34 14.33 -1.78
N ALA A 75 -4.02 14.26 -1.95
CA ALA A 75 -3.03 14.91 -1.12
C ALA A 75 -3.09 16.44 -1.23
N ASP A 76 -3.41 16.98 -2.40
CA ASP A 76 -3.54 18.44 -2.57
C ASP A 76 -4.84 19.00 -1.96
N ARG A 77 -5.93 18.22 -1.97
CA ARG A 77 -7.23 18.69 -1.45
C ARG A 77 -7.26 18.79 0.07
N ARG A 78 -7.08 17.68 0.78
CA ARG A 78 -7.17 17.59 2.25
C ARG A 78 -6.27 16.48 2.80
N PRO A 79 -4.94 16.67 2.79
CA PRO A 79 -4.03 15.65 3.27
C PRO A 79 -4.23 15.48 4.78
N SER A 80 -4.46 14.24 5.24
CA SER A 80 -4.59 13.94 6.67
C SER A 80 -4.15 12.51 6.99
N VAL A 81 -3.71 12.29 8.23
CA VAL A 81 -3.37 10.94 8.72
C VAL A 81 -4.59 10.02 8.74
N ARG A 82 -5.78 10.59 8.97
CA ARG A 82 -7.04 9.83 8.93
C ARG A 82 -7.32 9.26 7.56
N LEU A 83 -7.05 10.05 6.51
CA LEU A 83 -7.20 9.63 5.13
C LEU A 83 -6.19 8.54 4.77
N LEU A 84 -4.95 8.66 5.24
CA LEU A 84 -3.94 7.63 5.10
C LEU A 84 -4.39 6.32 5.78
N GLY A 85 -4.92 6.39 7.01
CA GLY A 85 -5.48 5.23 7.70
C GLY A 85 -6.64 4.58 6.95
N LEU A 86 -7.50 5.39 6.31
CA LEU A 86 -8.58 4.89 5.45
C LEU A 86 -8.02 4.18 4.21
N ILE A 87 -7.02 4.74 3.55
CA ILE A 87 -6.37 4.13 2.38
C ILE A 87 -5.76 2.76 2.75
N PHE A 88 -5.05 2.67 3.89
CA PHE A 88 -4.52 1.39 4.37
C PHE A 88 -5.62 0.38 4.67
N ALA A 89 -6.72 0.80 5.30
CA ALA A 89 -7.83 -0.09 5.57
C ALA A 89 -8.51 -0.59 4.29
N LEU A 90 -8.72 0.30 3.30
CA LEU A 90 -9.27 -0.06 2.01
C LEU A 90 -8.33 -0.98 1.22
N ALA A 91 -7.02 -0.75 1.29
CA ALA A 91 -6.02 -1.61 0.66
C ALA A 91 -6.01 -3.01 1.29
N GLY A 92 -6.09 -3.09 2.62
CA GLY A 92 -6.16 -4.37 3.33
C GLY A 92 -7.43 -5.15 2.98
N LEU A 93 -8.59 -4.47 2.93
CA LEU A 93 -9.84 -5.09 2.49
C LEU A 93 -9.77 -5.54 1.02
N ALA A 94 -9.22 -4.71 0.13
CA ALA A 94 -9.02 -5.04 -1.28
C ALA A 94 -8.09 -6.24 -1.46
N ALA A 95 -7.03 -6.36 -0.65
CA ALA A 95 -6.16 -7.52 -0.65
C ALA A 95 -6.89 -8.79 -0.19
N LEU A 96 -7.72 -8.71 0.86
CA LEU A 96 -8.50 -9.85 1.33
C LEU A 96 -9.58 -10.28 0.32
N LEU A 97 -10.13 -9.34 -0.44
CA LEU A 97 -11.10 -9.63 -1.51
C LEU A 97 -10.52 -10.46 -2.66
N VAL A 98 -9.19 -10.54 -2.78
CA VAL A 98 -8.53 -11.42 -3.76
C VAL A 98 -8.97 -12.88 -3.57
N LEU A 99 -9.09 -13.37 -2.34
CA LEU A 99 -9.38 -14.77 -2.04
C LEU A 99 -10.78 -15.24 -2.50
N PRO A 100 -11.89 -14.52 -2.18
CA PRO A 100 -13.19 -14.91 -2.71
C PRO A 100 -13.29 -14.71 -4.22
N ILE A 101 -12.60 -13.72 -4.80
CA ILE A 101 -12.56 -13.52 -6.24
C ILE A 101 -11.84 -14.69 -6.93
N ASP A 102 -10.72 -15.14 -6.38
CA ASP A 102 -9.98 -16.33 -6.85
C ASP A 102 -10.89 -17.58 -6.88
N ALA A 103 -11.61 -17.82 -5.79
CA ALA A 103 -12.53 -18.95 -5.67
C ALA A 103 -13.70 -18.88 -6.67
N LEU A 104 -14.18 -17.67 -6.99
CA LEU A 104 -15.31 -17.46 -7.89
C LEU A 104 -14.92 -17.51 -9.38
N LEU A 105 -13.67 -17.18 -9.69
CA LEU A 105 -13.10 -17.19 -11.04
C LEU A 105 -12.45 -18.53 -11.42
N ALA A 106 -12.63 -19.56 -10.57
CA ALA A 106 -12.30 -20.95 -10.87
C ALA A 106 -12.90 -21.39 -12.23
N PRO A 107 -12.19 -22.25 -12.98
CA PRO A 107 -12.32 -22.32 -14.43
C PRO A 107 -13.72 -22.73 -14.91
N GLY A 108 -14.40 -21.80 -15.57
CA GLY A 108 -15.42 -22.05 -16.58
C GLY A 108 -14.90 -21.73 -17.98
N ASP A 109 -15.40 -22.43 -18.99
CA ASP A 109 -14.98 -22.20 -20.38
C ASP A 109 -15.66 -20.94 -20.93
N SER A 110 -14.98 -19.80 -20.84
CA SER A 110 -15.56 -18.48 -21.14
C SER A 110 -15.51 -18.10 -22.63
N GLY A 111 -14.99 -18.97 -23.51
CA GLY A 111 -14.84 -18.71 -24.95
C GLY A 111 -13.89 -17.57 -25.32
N LEU A 112 -13.22 -16.96 -24.34
CA LEU A 112 -12.26 -15.86 -24.52
C LEU A 112 -10.87 -16.41 -24.85
N SER A 113 -10.09 -15.64 -25.62
CA SER A 113 -8.66 -15.90 -25.77
C SER A 113 -7.97 -15.91 -24.40
N LEU A 114 -7.05 -16.85 -24.21
CA LEU A 114 -6.27 -17.03 -22.97
C LEU A 114 -5.71 -15.71 -22.45
N LEU A 115 -5.16 -14.87 -23.34
CA LEU A 115 -4.59 -13.58 -22.99
C LEU A 115 -5.60 -12.65 -22.28
N TRP A 116 -6.78 -12.49 -22.86
CA TRP A 116 -7.81 -11.60 -22.31
C TRP A 116 -8.38 -12.12 -21.00
N ARG A 117 -8.45 -13.45 -20.85
CA ARG A 117 -8.82 -14.08 -19.59
C ARG A 117 -7.79 -13.82 -18.49
N VAL A 118 -6.48 -13.96 -18.77
CA VAL A 118 -5.42 -13.66 -17.80
C VAL A 118 -5.46 -12.21 -17.36
N VAL A 119 -5.56 -11.28 -18.32
CA VAL A 119 -5.66 -9.85 -18.03
C VAL A 119 -6.89 -9.53 -17.19
N GLY A 120 -8.05 -10.08 -17.55
CA GLY A 120 -9.30 -9.86 -16.84
C GLY A 120 -9.26 -10.36 -15.39
N VAL A 121 -8.81 -11.58 -15.16
CA VAL A 121 -8.69 -12.18 -13.82
C VAL A 121 -7.67 -11.42 -12.98
N MET A 122 -6.49 -11.15 -13.54
CA MET A 122 -5.43 -10.41 -12.85
C MET A 122 -5.90 -8.99 -12.46
N ALA A 123 -6.57 -8.30 -13.38
CA ALA A 123 -7.12 -6.97 -13.11
C ALA A 123 -8.21 -7.01 -12.05
N ALA A 124 -9.14 -7.98 -12.11
CA ALA A 124 -10.20 -8.13 -11.12
C ALA A 124 -9.67 -8.31 -9.70
N MET A 125 -8.55 -9.02 -9.56
CA MET A 125 -7.97 -9.36 -8.26
C MET A 125 -6.99 -8.29 -7.75
N PHE A 126 -6.03 -7.86 -8.58
CA PHE A 126 -4.88 -7.11 -8.09
C PHE A 126 -4.86 -5.63 -8.50
N LEU A 127 -5.72 -5.18 -9.43
CA LEU A 127 -5.77 -3.77 -9.82
C LEU A 127 -6.23 -2.87 -8.67
N LEU A 128 -7.29 -3.27 -7.96
CA LEU A 128 -7.83 -2.49 -6.85
C LEU A 128 -6.84 -2.34 -5.67
N PRO A 129 -6.26 -3.42 -5.10
CA PRO A 129 -5.31 -3.26 -4.00
C PRO A 129 -4.05 -2.48 -4.39
N SER A 130 -3.51 -2.69 -5.60
CA SER A 130 -2.34 -1.94 -6.07
C SER A 130 -2.64 -0.45 -6.29
N LEU A 131 -3.84 -0.12 -6.81
CA LEU A 131 -4.30 1.27 -6.94
C LEU A 131 -4.43 1.96 -5.59
N VAL A 132 -5.08 1.31 -4.61
CA VAL A 132 -5.28 1.91 -3.29
C VAL A 132 -3.93 2.10 -2.60
N LEU A 133 -3.03 1.12 -2.63
CA LEU A 133 -1.67 1.26 -2.08
C LEU A 133 -0.84 2.31 -2.82
N GLY A 134 -1.01 2.47 -4.12
CA GLY A 134 -0.38 3.51 -4.92
C GLY A 134 -0.69 4.93 -4.43
N CYS A 135 -1.82 5.14 -3.74
CA CYS A 135 -2.16 6.45 -3.17
C CYS A 135 -1.26 6.86 -1.99
N VAL A 136 -0.52 5.93 -1.37
CA VAL A 136 0.19 6.16 -0.10
C VAL A 136 1.38 7.12 -0.28
N SER A 137 2.25 6.87 -1.25
CA SER A 137 3.48 7.65 -1.48
C SER A 137 3.23 9.16 -1.65
N PRO A 138 2.34 9.63 -2.55
CA PRO A 138 2.08 11.05 -2.71
C PRO A 138 1.44 11.68 -1.46
N LEU A 139 0.54 10.98 -0.76
CA LEU A 139 -0.03 11.49 0.49
C LEU A 139 1.02 11.67 1.58
N VAL A 140 1.90 10.67 1.76
CA VAL A 140 2.96 10.75 2.76
C VAL A 140 3.97 11.82 2.40
N ALA A 141 4.34 11.95 1.12
CA ALA A 141 5.18 13.03 0.63
C ALA A 141 4.60 14.39 0.97
N ARG A 142 3.33 14.62 0.66
CA ARG A 142 2.65 15.89 0.97
C ARG A 142 2.59 16.18 2.48
N LEU A 143 2.31 15.16 3.30
CA LEU A 143 2.24 15.32 4.77
C LEU A 143 3.61 15.53 5.43
N ALA A 144 4.68 15.02 4.82
CA ALA A 144 6.04 15.12 5.35
C ALA A 144 6.76 16.42 4.96
N VAL A 145 6.39 17.02 3.82
CA VAL A 145 6.96 18.30 3.37
C VAL A 145 6.37 19.44 4.19
N LYS A 146 7.17 19.97 5.13
CA LYS A 146 6.84 21.14 5.95
C LYS A 146 7.42 22.45 5.40
N ASP A 147 8.48 22.35 4.62
CA ASP A 147 9.23 23.47 4.06
C ASP A 147 9.58 23.16 2.61
N LEU A 148 9.24 24.09 1.71
CA LEU A 148 9.45 23.94 0.28
C LEU A 148 10.95 23.89 -0.07
N ALA A 149 11.81 24.58 0.69
CA ALA A 149 13.25 24.56 0.50
C ALA A 149 13.87 23.17 0.71
N ARG A 150 13.22 22.32 1.51
CA ARG A 150 13.66 20.95 1.81
C ARG A 150 12.80 19.88 1.13
N ALA A 151 11.85 20.27 0.30
CA ALA A 151 10.89 19.36 -0.31
C ALA A 151 11.58 18.22 -1.08
N GLY A 152 12.58 18.55 -1.91
CA GLY A 152 13.35 17.55 -2.66
C GLY A 152 14.02 16.49 -1.77
N ARG A 153 14.65 16.91 -0.66
CA ARG A 153 15.29 15.97 0.29
C ARG A 153 14.26 15.07 0.98
N THR A 154 13.14 15.63 1.41
CA THR A 154 12.07 14.87 2.07
C THR A 154 11.45 13.84 1.12
N VAL A 155 11.11 14.26 -0.09
CA VAL A 155 10.54 13.40 -1.13
C VAL A 155 11.55 12.31 -1.51
N GLY A 156 12.81 12.65 -1.76
CA GLY A 156 13.86 11.68 -2.05
C GLY A 156 14.06 10.65 -0.94
N SER A 157 14.00 11.06 0.33
CA SER A 157 14.09 10.14 1.48
C SER A 157 12.90 9.18 1.55
N ILE A 158 11.70 9.66 1.20
CA ILE A 158 10.49 8.83 1.12
C ILE A 158 10.64 7.78 0.02
N TYR A 159 11.10 8.16 -1.18
CA TYR A 159 11.37 7.20 -2.25
C TYR A 159 12.44 6.19 -1.87
N ALA A 160 13.54 6.61 -1.23
CA ALA A 160 14.59 5.69 -0.79
C ALA A 160 14.05 4.63 0.19
N VAL A 161 13.24 5.04 1.17
CA VAL A 161 12.62 4.11 2.12
C VAL A 161 11.55 3.23 1.46
N ALA A 162 10.80 3.77 0.49
CA ALA A 162 9.87 2.99 -0.35
C ALA A 162 10.61 1.86 -1.06
N THR A 163 11.72 2.18 -1.73
CA THR A 163 12.55 1.21 -2.43
C THR A 163 13.12 0.15 -1.48
N LEU A 164 13.58 0.54 -0.29
CA LEU A 164 14.01 -0.43 0.73
C LEU A 164 12.87 -1.38 1.16
N GLY A 165 11.66 -0.85 1.33
CA GLY A 165 10.47 -1.65 1.59
C GLY A 165 10.18 -2.64 0.46
N SER A 166 10.23 -2.17 -0.78
CA SER A 166 10.06 -3.02 -1.97
C SER A 166 11.10 -4.13 -2.06
N ILE A 167 12.39 -3.81 -1.91
CA ILE A 167 13.48 -4.81 -1.90
C ILE A 167 13.23 -5.85 -0.80
N THR A 168 12.89 -5.40 0.41
CA THR A 168 12.62 -6.29 1.54
C THR A 168 11.41 -7.18 1.24
N GLY A 169 10.34 -6.64 0.68
CA GLY A 169 9.16 -7.38 0.25
C GLY A 169 9.47 -8.42 -0.81
N THR A 170 10.20 -8.04 -1.88
CA THR A 170 10.58 -8.95 -2.96
C THR A 170 11.47 -10.08 -2.48
N VAL A 171 12.55 -9.77 -1.74
CA VAL A 171 13.49 -10.77 -1.21
C VAL A 171 12.79 -11.69 -0.21
N SER A 172 12.05 -11.13 0.74
CA SER A 172 11.33 -11.95 1.73
C SER A 172 10.30 -12.85 1.06
N THR A 173 9.57 -12.35 0.06
CA THR A 173 8.53 -13.13 -0.62
C THR A 173 9.12 -14.27 -1.43
N GLY A 174 10.16 -13.99 -2.22
CA GLY A 174 10.79 -14.99 -3.08
C GLY A 174 11.57 -16.07 -2.32
N PHE A 175 12.29 -15.69 -1.26
CA PHE A 175 13.18 -16.62 -0.54
C PHE A 175 12.55 -17.28 0.69
N TRP A 176 11.57 -16.64 1.34
CA TRP A 176 10.98 -17.17 2.58
C TRP A 176 9.47 -17.36 2.49
N LEU A 177 8.67 -16.33 2.16
CA LEU A 177 7.22 -16.46 2.29
C LEU A 177 6.65 -17.49 1.30
N ILE A 178 6.94 -17.40 -0.01
CA ILE A 178 6.41 -18.34 -1.01
C ILE A 178 6.87 -19.78 -0.73
N PRO A 179 8.15 -20.06 -0.40
CA PRO A 179 8.59 -21.43 -0.12
C PRO A 179 8.02 -22.03 1.18
N THR A 180 7.71 -21.22 2.19
CA THR A 180 7.33 -21.72 3.53
C THR A 180 5.83 -21.63 3.83
N LEU A 181 5.12 -20.71 3.19
CA LEU A 181 3.71 -20.42 3.45
C LEU A 181 2.87 -20.65 2.19
N ARG A 182 1.59 -20.99 2.41
CA ARG A 182 0.61 -20.98 1.32
C ARG A 182 0.32 -19.55 0.91
N VAL A 183 0.11 -19.32 -0.38
CA VAL A 183 -0.16 -18.00 -0.95
C VAL A 183 -1.39 -17.35 -0.32
N ASP A 184 -2.43 -18.14 -0.03
CA ASP A 184 -3.63 -17.68 0.68
C ASP A 184 -3.28 -17.00 2.02
N TRP A 185 -2.41 -17.64 2.81
CA TRP A 185 -1.97 -17.11 4.10
C TRP A 185 -1.11 -15.85 3.96
N ILE A 186 -0.32 -15.75 2.89
CA ILE A 186 0.45 -14.54 2.58
C ILE A 186 -0.50 -13.37 2.33
N ILE A 187 -1.54 -13.58 1.52
CA ILE A 187 -2.56 -12.55 1.22
C ILE A 187 -3.32 -12.16 2.49
N VAL A 188 -3.72 -13.13 3.33
CA VAL A 188 -4.36 -12.85 4.62
C VAL A 188 -3.43 -12.04 5.54
N ALA A 189 -2.16 -12.41 5.62
CA ALA A 189 -1.18 -11.71 6.45
C ALA A 189 -0.98 -10.26 5.99
N VAL A 190 -0.85 -10.02 4.68
CA VAL A 190 -0.74 -8.67 4.11
C VAL A 190 -2.01 -7.87 4.36
N GLY A 191 -3.19 -8.45 4.08
CA GLY A 191 -4.48 -7.82 4.33
C GLY A 191 -4.65 -7.41 5.79
N GLY A 192 -4.34 -8.33 6.71
CA GLY A 192 -4.35 -8.10 8.15
C GLY A 192 -3.36 -7.02 8.58
N LEU A 193 -2.11 -7.06 8.10
CA LEU A 193 -1.10 -6.05 8.37
C LEU A 193 -1.56 -4.66 7.93
N LEU A 194 -2.11 -4.53 6.72
CA LEU A 194 -2.62 -3.26 6.19
C LEU A 194 -3.81 -2.73 7.00
N LEU A 195 -4.75 -3.60 7.39
CA LEU A 195 -5.88 -3.22 8.25
C LEU A 195 -5.42 -2.73 9.62
N LEU A 196 -4.50 -3.46 10.27
CA LEU A 196 -3.93 -3.08 11.56
C LEU A 196 -3.17 -1.75 11.46
N TRP A 197 -2.39 -1.56 10.39
CA TRP A 197 -1.69 -0.30 10.13
C TRP A 197 -2.66 0.86 9.91
N GLY A 198 -3.72 0.63 9.13
CA GLY A 198 -4.78 1.61 8.89
C GLY A 198 -5.52 2.01 10.17
N LEU A 199 -5.81 1.04 11.04
CA LEU A 199 -6.40 1.29 12.36
C LEU A 199 -5.47 2.10 13.25
N ALA A 200 -4.18 1.73 13.33
CA ALA A 200 -3.18 2.46 14.09
C ALA A 200 -3.07 3.93 13.65
N LEU A 201 -3.03 4.18 12.33
CA LEU A 201 -3.02 5.53 11.77
C LEU A 201 -4.31 6.30 12.05
N ARG A 202 -5.46 5.63 12.03
CA ARG A 202 -6.76 6.25 12.31
C ARG A 202 -6.88 6.67 13.79
N ILE A 203 -6.35 5.87 14.71
CA ILE A 203 -6.30 6.20 16.14
C ILE A 203 -5.33 7.38 16.38
N ALA A 204 -4.15 7.35 15.73
CA ALA A 204 -3.20 8.45 15.78
C ALA A 204 -3.78 9.75 15.19
N GLY A 205 -4.53 9.68 14.08
CA GLY A 205 -5.18 10.83 13.47
C GLY A 205 -6.34 11.43 14.29
N ARG A 206 -6.92 10.68 15.24
CA ARG A 206 -7.94 11.23 16.17
C ARG A 206 -7.30 12.09 17.25
N THR A 207 -6.14 11.69 17.76
CA THR A 207 -5.42 12.40 18.83
C THR A 207 -4.69 13.65 18.35
N ILE A 208 -4.22 13.67 17.10
CA ILE A 208 -3.57 14.85 16.51
C ILE A 208 -4.57 16.01 16.33
N ASP A 209 -5.73 15.75 15.73
CA ASP A 209 -6.73 16.79 15.47
C ASP A 209 -7.45 17.28 16.74
N ALA A 210 -7.58 16.43 17.76
CA ALA A 210 -8.16 16.81 19.06
C ALA A 210 -7.24 17.76 19.88
N GLY A 211 -5.94 17.75 19.61
CA GLY A 211 -4.97 18.64 20.25
C GLY A 211 -4.85 20.03 19.61
N VAL A 212 -5.47 20.27 18.46
CA VAL A 212 -5.46 21.56 17.75
C VAL A 212 -6.66 22.44 18.14
N LEU A 213 -7.66 21.87 18.81
CA LEU A 213 -8.84 22.58 19.35
C LEU A 213 -8.67 22.97 20.84
N ARG A 214 -7.45 22.98 21.37
CA ARG A 214 -7.11 23.47 22.71
C ARG A 214 -5.97 24.47 22.64
#